data_AF-A0A2N3VMA3-F1
#
_entry.id   AF-A0A2N3VMA3-F1
#
_cell.length_a   1.000
_cell.length_b   1.000
_cell.length_c   1.000
_cell.angle_alpha   90.00
_cell.angle_beta   90.00
_cell.angle_gamma   90.00
#
_symmetry.space_group_name_H-M   'P 1'
#
loop_
_entity.id
_entity.type
_entity.pdbx_description
1 polymer ?
#
loop_
_entity_poly.entity_id
_entity_poly.type
_entity_poly.pdbx_seq_one_letter_code
_entity_poly.pdbx_strand_id
1 'polypeptide(L)'
;MAVARKLFRGQKQWTPGMPILAMTMRESRDPEKCTEHELEEIAWALRQVEIDRRSKTAKDRLFNLLLSYQDTRTLSPYVSFASTKSVALNFALEDDTPGYVIEINDCGLGDTLDFNSVRRKYDLWADQKPWLNEIGVPRAVTPELIRRVSLVKYDDLHRVTEEVIYGGSTTGRPV
;
A
#
# COMPACT_ATOMS: atom_id res chain seq x y z
N MET A 1 -2.84 0.26 -25.03
CA MET A 1 -3.14 -0.43 -23.75
C MET A 1 -2.14 0.06 -22.72
N ALA A 2 -2.59 0.56 -21.56
CA ALA A 2 -1.68 0.89 -20.47
C ALA A 2 -1.02 -0.41 -19.96
N VAL A 3 0.29 -0.39 -19.78
CA VAL A 3 1.02 -1.51 -19.19
C VAL A 3 0.73 -1.52 -17.70
N ALA A 4 0.17 -2.63 -17.19
CA ALA A 4 -0.10 -2.77 -15.76
C ALA A 4 1.18 -2.59 -14.95
N ARG A 5 1.15 -1.71 -13.94
CA ARG A 5 2.27 -1.49 -13.03
C ARG A 5 2.31 -2.63 -12.01
N LYS A 6 3.52 -3.08 -11.69
CA LYS A 6 3.74 -4.00 -10.58
C LYS A 6 3.80 -3.24 -9.27
N LEU A 7 3.13 -3.76 -8.25
CA LEU A 7 3.17 -3.25 -6.89
C LEU A 7 3.68 -4.34 -5.95
N PHE A 8 4.46 -3.95 -4.95
CA PHE A 8 5.17 -4.85 -4.06
C PHE A 8 4.87 -4.54 -2.60
N ARG A 9 4.70 -5.57 -1.78
CA ARG A 9 4.54 -5.43 -0.34
C ARG A 9 5.48 -6.39 0.39
N GLY A 10 6.19 -5.87 1.39
CA GLY A 10 6.95 -6.69 2.33
C GLY A 10 6.13 -6.96 3.58
N GLN A 11 6.15 -8.19 4.09
CA GLN A 11 5.54 -8.53 5.38
C GLN A 11 6.15 -9.78 6.02
N LYS A 12 6.02 -9.91 7.34
CA LYS A 12 6.60 -11.03 8.11
C LYS A 12 5.82 -12.33 8.08
N GLN A 13 4.53 -12.26 7.82
CA GLN A 13 3.65 -13.42 7.86
C GLN A 13 2.86 -13.48 6.56
N TRP A 14 2.78 -14.65 5.96
CA TRP A 14 1.88 -14.91 4.84
C TRP A 14 1.57 -16.39 4.76
N THR A 15 0.33 -16.72 4.38
CA THR A 15 -0.08 -18.09 4.05
C THR A 15 -0.92 -18.09 2.78
N PRO A 16 -0.96 -19.20 2.01
CA PRO A 16 -1.85 -19.32 0.86
C PRO A 16 -3.30 -19.00 1.23
N GLY A 17 -3.98 -18.22 0.39
CA GLY A 17 -5.37 -17.80 0.61
C GLY A 17 -5.56 -16.68 1.63
N MET A 18 -4.49 -16.16 2.25
CA MET A 18 -4.59 -15.04 3.20
C MET A 18 -4.92 -13.73 2.46
N PRO A 19 -6.04 -13.05 2.77
CA PRO A 19 -6.27 -11.70 2.31
C PRO A 19 -5.31 -10.75 3.03
N ILE A 20 -4.86 -9.71 2.33
CA ILE A 20 -4.03 -8.66 2.93
C ILE A 20 -4.96 -7.51 3.27
N LEU A 21 -5.16 -7.25 4.55
CA LEU A 21 -6.13 -6.28 5.04
C LEU A 21 -5.45 -4.95 5.40
N ALA A 22 -6.16 -3.83 5.16
CA ALA A 22 -5.80 -2.51 5.67
C ALA A 22 -5.80 -2.53 7.21
N MET A 23 -5.14 -1.57 7.85
CA MET A 23 -5.01 -1.59 9.32
C MET A 23 -6.36 -1.40 10.02
N THR A 24 -7.23 -0.51 9.50
CA THR A 24 -8.61 -0.36 10.01
C THR A 24 -9.40 -1.66 9.90
N MET A 25 -9.18 -2.44 8.84
CA MET A 25 -9.84 -3.74 8.66
C MET A 25 -9.36 -4.81 9.64
N ARG A 26 -8.15 -4.63 10.20
CA ARG A 26 -7.51 -5.61 11.11
C ARG A 26 -7.75 -5.32 12.58
N GLU A 27 -7.64 -4.05 12.97
CA GLU A 27 -7.45 -3.65 14.37
C GLU A 27 -8.66 -2.88 14.95
N SER A 28 -9.62 -2.46 14.11
CA SER A 28 -10.79 -1.69 14.57
C SER A 28 -11.90 -2.58 15.15
N ARG A 29 -12.67 -2.05 16.10
CA ARG A 29 -13.84 -2.73 16.69
C ARG A 29 -14.99 -2.92 15.70
N ASP A 30 -15.17 -1.98 14.78
CA ASP A 30 -16.13 -2.02 13.68
C ASP A 30 -15.35 -1.75 12.37
N PRO A 31 -14.73 -2.81 11.79
CA PRO A 31 -13.76 -2.68 10.71
C PRO A 31 -14.33 -1.99 9.46
N GLU A 32 -15.52 -2.37 9.03
CA GLU A 32 -16.16 -1.83 7.83
C GLU A 32 -16.49 -0.35 8.02
N LYS A 33 -17.21 -0.02 9.10
CA LYS A 33 -17.61 1.38 9.37
C LYS A 33 -16.40 2.29 9.55
N CYS A 34 -15.37 1.84 10.26
CA CYS A 34 -14.15 2.61 10.45
C CYS A 34 -13.42 2.84 9.13
N THR A 35 -13.32 1.80 8.29
CA THR A 35 -12.63 1.90 7.00
C THR A 35 -13.37 2.84 6.05
N GLU A 36 -14.70 2.72 5.94
CA GLU A 36 -15.50 3.61 5.10
C GLU A 36 -15.42 5.06 5.58
N HIS A 37 -15.48 5.30 6.89
CA HIS A 37 -15.33 6.65 7.44
C HIS A 37 -14.00 7.30 7.03
N GLU A 38 -12.88 6.57 7.17
CA GLU A 38 -11.56 7.09 6.78
C GLU A 38 -11.44 7.31 5.26
N LEU A 39 -12.05 6.43 4.44
CA LEU A 39 -12.13 6.62 2.99
C LEU A 39 -12.97 7.85 2.60
N GLU A 40 -14.06 8.11 3.31
CA GLU A 40 -14.88 9.31 3.11
C GLU A 40 -14.14 10.58 3.51
N GLU A 41 -13.42 10.55 4.64
CA GLU A 41 -12.64 11.67 5.16
C GLU A 41 -11.53 12.09 4.19
N ILE A 42 -10.75 11.13 3.66
CA ILE A 42 -9.69 11.44 2.69
C ILE A 42 -10.27 11.92 1.35
N ALA A 43 -11.37 11.30 0.89
CA ALA A 43 -12.05 11.75 -0.33
C ALA A 43 -12.61 13.18 -0.17
N TRP A 44 -13.15 13.51 1.00
CA TRP A 44 -13.60 14.87 1.32
C TRP A 44 -12.43 15.85 1.36
N ALA A 45 -11.32 15.51 2.03
CA ALA A 45 -10.14 16.37 2.11
C ALA A 45 -9.54 16.65 0.72
N LEU A 46 -9.46 15.64 -0.15
CA LEU A 46 -9.05 15.79 -1.55
C LEU A 46 -9.96 16.77 -2.30
N ARG A 47 -11.29 16.64 -2.14
CA ARG A 47 -12.27 17.56 -2.77
C ARG A 47 -12.09 19.00 -2.29
N GLN A 48 -11.87 19.22 -0.98
CA GLN A 48 -11.68 20.57 -0.44
C GLN A 48 -10.45 21.27 -1.04
N VAL A 49 -9.34 20.54 -1.17
CA VAL A 49 -8.13 21.09 -1.80
C VAL A 49 -8.33 21.38 -3.28
N GLU A 50 -9.15 20.59 -3.98
CA GLU A 50 -9.49 20.87 -5.38
C GLU A 50 -10.38 22.09 -5.55
N ILE A 51 -11.32 22.33 -4.63
CA ILE A 51 -12.17 23.53 -4.63
C ILE A 51 -11.32 24.79 -4.40
N ASP A 52 -10.41 24.76 -3.43
CA ASP A 52 -9.48 25.88 -3.17
C ASP A 52 -8.06 25.39 -2.91
N ARG A 53 -7.26 25.38 -3.99
CA ARG A 53 -5.84 24.99 -3.95
C ARG A 53 -4.95 25.96 -3.18
N ARG A 54 -5.43 27.13 -2.78
CA ARG A 54 -4.67 28.10 -1.96
C ARG A 54 -5.05 28.01 -0.48
N SER A 55 -6.13 27.30 -0.15
CA SER A 55 -6.55 27.10 1.24
C SER A 55 -5.50 26.31 2.02
N LYS A 56 -4.80 27.02 2.90
CA LYS A 56 -3.84 26.40 3.83
C LYS A 56 -4.53 25.35 4.70
N THR A 57 -5.71 25.65 5.24
CA THR A 57 -6.47 24.73 6.10
C THR A 57 -6.83 23.42 5.39
N ALA A 58 -7.28 23.48 4.13
CA ALA A 58 -7.62 22.27 3.38
C ALA A 58 -6.37 21.43 3.10
N LYS A 59 -5.26 22.08 2.74
CA LYS A 59 -3.97 21.42 2.52
C LYS A 59 -3.42 20.77 3.79
N ASP A 60 -3.45 21.49 4.91
CA ASP A 60 -2.96 20.99 6.21
C ASP A 60 -3.77 19.77 6.65
N ARG A 61 -5.10 19.76 6.44
CA ARG A 61 -5.94 18.59 6.74
C ARG A 61 -5.61 17.40 5.85
N LEU A 62 -5.51 17.60 4.54
CA LEU A 62 -5.12 16.52 3.61
C LEU A 62 -3.71 16.00 3.95
N PHE A 63 -2.77 16.89 4.24
CA PHE A 63 -1.42 16.54 4.65
C PHE A 63 -1.40 15.66 5.90
N ASN A 64 -2.11 16.07 6.96
CA ASN A 64 -2.16 15.33 8.22
C ASN A 64 -2.81 13.94 8.06
N LEU A 65 -3.85 13.81 7.23
CA LEU A 65 -4.45 12.50 6.93
C LEU A 65 -3.46 11.59 6.20
N LEU A 66 -2.81 12.10 5.14
CA LEU A 66 -1.80 11.33 4.41
C LEU A 66 -0.64 10.91 5.31
N LEU A 67 -0.15 11.80 6.17
CA LEU A 67 0.91 11.48 7.12
C LEU A 67 0.45 10.42 8.14
N SER A 68 -0.73 10.59 8.72
CA SER A 68 -1.33 9.64 9.66
C SER A 68 -1.45 8.23 9.06
N TYR A 69 -1.88 8.11 7.81
CA TYR A 69 -2.00 6.80 7.15
C TYR A 69 -0.66 6.13 6.85
N GLN A 70 0.43 6.90 6.73
CA GLN A 70 1.78 6.37 6.54
C GLN A 70 2.52 6.09 7.86
N ASP A 71 2.14 6.75 8.94
CA ASP A 71 2.81 6.65 10.24
C ASP A 71 2.08 5.71 11.22
N THR A 72 0.75 5.71 11.20
CA THR A 72 -0.03 4.98 12.19
C THR A 72 -0.28 3.53 11.79
N ARG A 73 -0.13 2.64 12.77
CA ARG A 73 -0.44 1.22 12.63
C ARG A 73 -1.93 0.90 12.79
N THR A 74 -2.84 1.86 12.92
CA THR A 74 -4.23 1.56 13.34
C THR A 74 -5.33 2.22 12.51
N LEU A 75 -5.07 3.32 11.80
CA LEU A 75 -6.13 4.11 11.16
C LEU A 75 -6.07 4.16 9.63
N SER A 76 -5.06 3.55 9.01
CA SER A 76 -4.97 3.55 7.55
C SER A 76 -6.06 2.66 6.94
N PRO A 77 -6.95 3.20 6.07
CA PRO A 77 -7.92 2.42 5.32
C PRO A 77 -7.30 1.73 4.10
N TYR A 78 -5.98 1.84 3.94
CA TYR A 78 -5.24 1.31 2.80
C TYR A 78 -4.33 0.16 3.19
N VAL A 79 -4.26 -0.83 2.31
CA VAL A 79 -3.14 -1.77 2.22
C VAL A 79 -2.01 -1.07 1.49
N SER A 80 -0.91 -0.84 2.21
CA SER A 80 0.26 -0.17 1.67
C SER A 80 1.07 -1.10 0.76
N PHE A 81 1.29 -0.68 -0.49
CA PHE A 81 2.23 -1.27 -1.42
C PHE A 81 3.25 -0.23 -1.87
N ALA A 82 4.48 -0.66 -2.14
CA ALA A 82 5.49 0.14 -2.80
C ALA A 82 5.50 -0.14 -4.30
N SER A 83 5.76 0.88 -5.10
CA SER A 83 5.97 0.68 -6.54
C SER A 83 7.34 0.12 -6.93
N THR A 84 8.25 -0.03 -5.95
CA THR A 84 9.61 -0.53 -6.14
C THR A 84 9.87 -1.70 -5.19
N LYS A 85 10.40 -2.80 -5.72
CA LYS A 85 10.66 -4.03 -4.95
C LYS A 85 11.65 -3.83 -3.80
N SER A 86 12.64 -2.95 -3.96
CA SER A 86 13.64 -2.64 -2.91
C SER A 86 13.01 -2.16 -1.61
N VAL A 87 11.96 -1.33 -1.69
CA VAL A 87 11.21 -0.87 -0.51
C VAL A 87 10.49 -2.05 0.16
N ALA A 88 9.83 -2.91 -0.62
CA ALA A 88 9.18 -4.11 -0.09
C ALA A 88 10.18 -5.08 0.56
N LEU A 89 11.40 -5.20 0.02
CA LEU A 89 12.46 -6.01 0.63
C LEU A 89 12.85 -5.48 2.02
N ASN A 90 12.98 -4.17 2.20
CA ASN A 90 13.30 -3.59 3.51
C ASN A 90 12.26 -3.95 4.58
N PHE A 91 10.97 -3.97 4.21
CA PHE A 91 9.91 -4.38 5.13
C PHE A 91 9.86 -5.90 5.35
N ALA A 92 10.12 -6.70 4.32
CA ALA A 92 10.17 -8.15 4.45
C ALA A 92 11.34 -8.62 5.32
N LEU A 93 12.47 -7.92 5.24
CA LEU A 93 13.72 -8.23 5.96
C LEU A 93 13.92 -7.40 7.23
N GLU A 94 12.87 -6.74 7.74
CA GLU A 94 12.94 -5.98 9.00
C GLU A 94 13.56 -6.83 10.14
N ASP A 95 14.39 -6.22 11.00
CA ASP A 95 15.13 -6.92 12.06
C ASP A 95 16.05 -8.06 11.57
N ASP A 96 16.52 -7.99 10.31
CA ASP A 96 17.38 -8.99 9.66
C ASP A 96 16.81 -10.42 9.63
N THR A 97 15.49 -10.55 9.77
CA THR A 97 14.79 -11.85 9.77
C THR A 97 14.10 -12.13 8.42
N PRO A 98 13.92 -13.41 8.05
CA PRO A 98 13.17 -13.76 6.84
C PRO A 98 11.77 -13.17 6.80
N GLY A 99 11.25 -12.97 5.59
CA GLY A 99 9.87 -12.53 5.38
C GLY A 99 9.42 -12.73 3.95
N TYR A 100 8.31 -12.11 3.58
CA TYR A 100 7.64 -12.34 2.31
C TYR A 100 7.56 -11.05 1.50
N VAL A 101 7.90 -11.15 0.22
CA VAL A 101 7.59 -10.14 -0.78
C VAL A 101 6.40 -10.62 -1.61
N ILE A 102 5.35 -9.82 -1.62
CA ILE A 102 4.11 -10.07 -2.37
C ILE A 102 4.07 -9.12 -3.56
N GLU A 103 3.83 -9.67 -4.75
CA GLU A 103 3.68 -8.93 -6.00
C GLU A 103 2.23 -9.01 -6.50
N ILE A 104 1.65 -7.85 -6.80
CA ILE A 104 0.35 -7.71 -7.48
C ILE A 104 0.51 -6.85 -8.73
N ASN A 105 -0.48 -6.91 -9.64
CA ASN A 105 -0.63 -5.91 -10.70
C ASN A 105 -1.63 -4.85 -10.24
N ASP A 106 -1.46 -3.61 -10.70
CA ASP A 106 -2.40 -2.52 -10.46
C ASP A 106 -3.71 -2.61 -11.28
N CYS A 107 -3.77 -3.51 -12.26
CA CYS A 107 -4.96 -3.71 -13.07
C CYS A 107 -6.10 -4.28 -12.22
N GLY A 108 -7.23 -3.56 -12.15
CA GLY A 108 -8.42 -4.00 -11.42
C GLY A 108 -8.42 -3.68 -9.92
N LEU A 109 -7.44 -2.93 -9.41
CA LEU A 109 -7.36 -2.56 -7.98
C LEU A 109 -8.34 -1.45 -7.54
N GLY A 110 -9.18 -0.93 -8.44
CA GLY A 110 -10.12 0.15 -8.14
C GLY A 110 -9.43 1.48 -7.82
N ASP A 111 -10.04 2.27 -6.93
CA ASP A 111 -9.60 3.62 -6.54
C ASP A 111 -8.38 3.59 -5.61
N THR A 112 -7.22 3.24 -6.19
CA THR A 112 -5.94 3.31 -5.47
C THR A 112 -5.50 4.76 -5.23
N LEU A 113 -4.76 4.98 -4.14
CA LEU A 113 -4.20 6.27 -3.77
C LEU A 113 -2.68 6.27 -3.95
N ASP A 114 -2.17 7.01 -4.93
CA ASP A 114 -0.74 7.29 -5.03
C ASP A 114 -0.37 8.50 -4.16
N PHE A 115 0.22 8.22 -2.99
CA PHE A 115 0.54 9.23 -1.98
C PHE A 115 1.51 10.29 -2.53
N ASN A 116 2.51 9.86 -3.31
CA ASN A 116 3.51 10.78 -3.86
C ASN A 116 2.91 11.65 -4.97
N SER A 117 2.05 11.08 -5.82
CA SER A 117 1.35 11.82 -6.86
C SER A 117 0.40 12.87 -6.27
N VAL A 118 -0.36 12.52 -5.22
CA VAL A 118 -1.23 13.46 -4.51
C VAL A 118 -0.43 14.59 -3.87
N ARG A 119 0.65 14.26 -3.15
CA ARG A 119 1.53 15.27 -2.53
C ARG A 119 2.12 16.23 -3.55
N ARG A 120 2.61 15.70 -4.68
CA ARG A 120 3.17 16.52 -5.76
C ARG A 120 2.11 17.42 -6.39
N LYS A 121 0.91 16.91 -6.61
CA LYS A 121 -0.19 17.66 -7.22
C LYS A 121 -0.60 18.87 -6.38
N TYR A 122 -0.56 18.75 -5.05
CA TYR A 122 -1.04 19.79 -4.15
C TYR A 122 0.06 20.51 -3.36
N ASP A 123 1.32 20.24 -3.65
CA ASP A 123 2.49 20.89 -3.03
C ASP A 123 2.56 20.68 -1.50
N LEU A 124 2.46 19.42 -1.07
CA LEU A 124 2.40 19.02 0.36
C LEU A 124 3.73 18.44 0.85
N TRP A 125 4.76 19.27 1.12
CA TRP A 125 6.18 18.84 1.26
C TRP A 125 6.87 18.80 2.65
N ALA A 126 6.15 18.79 3.78
CA ALA A 126 6.77 18.63 5.11
C ALA A 126 6.90 17.15 5.56
N ASP A 127 7.92 16.79 6.32
CA ASP A 127 8.10 15.49 7.04
C ASP A 127 7.68 14.22 6.29
N GLN A 128 8.22 14.06 5.08
CA GLN A 128 7.76 13.03 4.15
C GLN A 128 8.56 11.73 4.20
N LYS A 129 7.90 10.63 3.80
CA LYS A 129 8.54 9.37 3.42
C LYS A 129 8.44 9.13 1.89
N PRO A 130 8.99 10.03 1.04
CA PRO A 130 8.81 9.94 -0.41
C PRO A 130 9.47 8.70 -1.00
N TRP A 131 10.50 8.19 -0.31
CA TRP A 131 11.22 6.96 -0.63
C TRP A 131 10.34 5.71 -0.59
N LEU A 132 9.19 5.74 0.09
CA LEU A 132 8.26 4.60 0.11
C LEU A 132 7.64 4.34 -1.27
N ASN A 133 7.48 5.37 -2.10
CA ASN A 133 6.73 5.31 -3.36
C ASN A 133 5.40 4.55 -3.21
N GLU A 134 4.65 4.94 -2.18
CA GLU A 134 3.49 4.21 -1.67
C GLU A 134 2.25 4.39 -2.54
N ILE A 135 1.63 3.26 -2.84
CA ILE A 135 0.31 3.12 -3.43
C ILE A 135 -0.58 2.43 -2.38
N GLY A 136 -1.61 3.14 -1.92
CA GLY A 136 -2.63 2.60 -1.03
C GLY A 136 -3.74 1.91 -1.81
N VAL A 137 -3.94 0.61 -1.56
CA VAL A 137 -5.09 -0.14 -2.08
C VAL A 137 -6.18 -0.17 -1.01
N PRO A 138 -7.40 0.31 -1.27
CA PRO A 138 -8.41 0.45 -0.21
C PRO A 138 -8.87 -0.90 0.33
N ARG A 139 -9.16 -0.96 1.65
CA ARG A 139 -9.76 -2.09 2.38
C ARG A 139 -8.90 -3.34 2.44
N ALA A 140 -8.75 -4.04 1.32
CA ALA A 140 -8.12 -5.34 1.26
C ALA A 140 -7.59 -5.66 -0.14
N VAL A 141 -6.56 -6.50 -0.19
CA VAL A 141 -6.15 -7.22 -1.40
C VAL A 141 -6.52 -8.67 -1.21
N THR A 142 -7.43 -9.15 -2.06
CA THR A 142 -7.86 -10.53 -2.04
C THR A 142 -6.82 -11.45 -2.67
N PRO A 143 -6.77 -12.74 -2.31
CA PRO A 143 -5.76 -13.67 -2.82
C PRO A 143 -5.70 -13.77 -4.34
N GLU A 144 -6.81 -13.54 -5.05
CA GLU A 144 -6.90 -13.64 -6.51
C GLU A 144 -6.08 -12.54 -7.23
N LEU A 145 -5.81 -11.43 -6.54
CA LEU A 145 -4.99 -10.33 -7.06
C LEU A 145 -3.49 -10.58 -6.85
N ILE A 146 -3.13 -11.58 -6.02
CA ILE A 146 -1.74 -11.93 -5.74
C ILE A 146 -1.17 -12.71 -6.91
N ARG A 147 -0.16 -12.15 -7.58
CA ARG A 147 0.52 -12.82 -8.70
C ARG A 147 1.65 -13.70 -8.25
N ARG A 148 2.40 -13.24 -7.25
CA ARG A 148 3.59 -13.95 -6.80
C ARG A 148 3.85 -13.64 -5.34
N VAL A 149 4.29 -14.66 -4.62
CA VAL A 149 4.86 -14.50 -3.28
C VAL A 149 6.22 -15.16 -3.27
N SER A 150 7.18 -14.46 -2.69
CA SER A 150 8.53 -14.96 -2.55
C SER A 150 8.99 -14.84 -1.11
N LEU A 151 9.52 -15.93 -0.57
CA LEU A 151 10.23 -15.93 0.69
C LEU A 151 11.60 -15.29 0.45
N VAL A 152 11.94 -14.29 1.25
CA VAL A 152 13.22 -13.58 1.19
C VAL A 152 13.96 -13.73 2.50
N LYS A 153 15.27 -13.93 2.43
CA LYS A 153 16.15 -14.10 3.59
C LYS A 153 17.60 -13.76 3.23
N TYR A 154 18.42 -13.48 4.24
CA TYR A 154 19.87 -13.39 4.06
C TYR A 154 20.50 -14.79 3.97
N ASP A 155 21.48 -14.97 3.08
CA ASP A 155 22.38 -16.12 3.11
C ASP A 155 23.55 -15.90 4.10
N ASP A 156 24.42 -16.90 4.23
CA ASP A 156 25.59 -16.85 5.13
C ASP A 156 26.58 -15.71 4.79
N LEU A 157 26.50 -15.17 3.58
CA LEU A 157 27.30 -14.03 3.09
C LEU A 157 26.54 -12.70 3.20
N HIS A 158 25.41 -12.66 3.92
CA HIS A 158 24.54 -11.50 4.08
C HIS A 158 23.99 -10.96 2.75
N ARG A 159 23.82 -11.82 1.75
CA ARG A 159 23.18 -11.49 0.48
C ARG A 159 21.72 -11.85 0.55
N VAL A 160 20.87 -11.02 -0.05
CA VAL A 160 19.44 -11.31 -0.15
C VAL A 160 19.23 -12.46 -1.14
N THR A 161 18.60 -13.52 -0.66
CA THR A 161 18.10 -14.65 -1.46
C THR A 161 16.59 -14.59 -1.55
N GLU A 162 16.05 -15.11 -2.65
CA GLU A 162 14.63 -15.10 -2.94
C GLU A 162 14.19 -16.47 -3.48
N GLU A 163 13.19 -17.05 -2.83
CA GLU A 163 12.56 -18.31 -3.23
C GLU A 163 11.09 -18.05 -3.57
N VAL A 164 10.67 -18.41 -4.78
CA VAL A 164 9.26 -18.27 -5.19
C VAL A 164 8.45 -19.41 -4.61
N ILE A 165 7.57 -19.09 -3.67
CA ILE A 165 6.73 -20.07 -2.97
C ILE A 165 5.27 -20.07 -3.48
N TYR A 166 4.89 -19.04 -4.22
CA TYR A 166 3.59 -18.94 -4.88
C TYR A 166 3.72 -18.17 -6.19
N GLY A 167 3.13 -18.72 -7.25
CA GLY A 167 2.94 -18.05 -8.54
C GLY A 167 1.50 -18.27 -8.97
N GLY A 168 0.66 -17.25 -8.83
CA GLY A 168 -0.72 -17.28 -9.29
C GLY A 168 -0.77 -17.49 -10.81
N SER A 169 -1.72 -18.29 -11.28
CA SER A 169 -1.92 -18.54 -12.72
C SER A 169 -2.08 -17.21 -13.47
N THR A 170 -1.25 -17.00 -14.48
CA THR A 170 -1.30 -15.80 -15.33
C THR A 170 -2.46 -15.80 -16.34
N THR A 171 -3.48 -16.63 -16.15
CA THR A 171 -4.62 -16.72 -17.07
C THR A 171 -5.62 -15.59 -16.83
N GLY A 172 -5.19 -14.36 -17.08
CA GLY A 172 -6.09 -13.27 -17.40
C GLY A 172 -6.68 -13.51 -18.77
N ARG A 173 -7.85 -14.15 -18.85
CA ARG A 173 -8.77 -13.88 -19.96
C ARG A 173 -9.52 -12.60 -19.60
N PRO A 174 -9.44 -11.53 -20.41
CA PRO A 174 -10.41 -10.46 -20.33
C PRO A 174 -11.76 -11.02 -20.78
N VAL A 175 -12.82 -10.71 -20.04
CA VAL A 175 -14.19 -10.75 -20.55
C VAL A 175 -14.40 -9.49 -21.38
#